data_AF-A0A4Q6IN65-F1
#
_entry.id   AF-A0A4Q6IN65-F1
#
_cell.length_a   1.000
_cell.length_b   1.000
_cell.length_c   1.000
_cell.angle_alpha   90.00
_cell.angle_beta   90.00
_cell.angle_gamma   90.00
#
_symmetry.space_group_name_H-M   'P 1'
#
loop_
_entity.id
_entity.type
_entity.pdbx_description
1 polymer ?
#
loop_
_entity_poly.entity_id
_entity_poly.type
_entity_poly.pdbx_seq_one_letter_code
_entity_poly.pdbx_strand_id
1 'polypeptide(L)'
;MSGVRARDWKRRADAARAVPWVHDVPDPDSAVPARERVSEFRAAASPTAFALATRLAAAPLTLPVMTALTASVPGAGPAHLTELLMSGLVRPASGDAERAAGVAFTFGADNRQELLALSRRRDTVRVLHDVRALLAHRAPSRPAIRSRRPVSRR
;
A
#
# COMPACT_ATOMS: atom_id res chain seq x y z
N MET A 1 -9.35 21.54 -30.65
CA MET A 1 -9.22 20.30 -29.85
C MET A 1 -10.59 19.95 -29.29
N SER A 2 -11.32 19.03 -29.93
CA SER A 2 -12.65 18.62 -29.49
C SER A 2 -12.55 17.77 -28.22
N GLY A 3 -13.15 18.22 -27.13
CA GLY A 3 -13.12 17.51 -25.84
C GLY A 3 -13.90 16.20 -25.90
N VAL A 4 -13.26 15.10 -25.52
CA VAL A 4 -13.94 13.80 -25.36
C VAL A 4 -15.01 13.93 -24.28
N ARG A 5 -16.25 13.54 -24.57
CA ARG A 5 -17.35 13.62 -23.59
C ARG A 5 -17.07 12.68 -22.41
N ALA A 6 -17.45 13.11 -21.20
CA ALA A 6 -17.14 12.41 -19.95
C ALA A 6 -17.56 10.93 -19.92
N ARG A 7 -18.63 10.58 -20.64
CA ARG A 7 -19.16 9.21 -20.74
C ARG A 7 -18.36 8.30 -21.68
N ASP A 8 -17.69 8.88 -22.66
CA ASP A 8 -16.99 8.12 -23.71
C ASP A 8 -15.60 7.70 -23.23
N TRP A 9 -14.92 8.55 -22.45
CA TRP A 9 -13.66 8.13 -21.82
C TRP A 9 -13.91 7.14 -20.69
N LYS A 10 -14.92 7.31 -19.83
CA LYS A 10 -15.25 6.38 -18.72
C LYS A 10 -15.52 4.94 -19.17
N ARG A 11 -15.91 4.72 -20.43
CA ARG A 11 -16.18 3.39 -21.00
C ARG A 11 -14.93 2.69 -21.52
N ARG A 12 -13.80 3.38 -21.67
CA ARG A 12 -12.58 2.71 -22.13
C ARG A 12 -12.00 1.88 -21.00
N ALA A 13 -11.51 0.68 -21.32
CA ALA A 13 -10.90 -0.21 -20.33
C ALA A 13 -9.63 0.39 -19.70
N ASP A 14 -8.95 1.32 -20.40
CA ASP A 14 -7.76 2.04 -19.96
C ASP A 14 -8.07 3.38 -19.28
N ALA A 15 -9.34 3.80 -19.22
CA ALA A 15 -9.76 5.12 -18.74
C ALA A 15 -9.30 5.46 -17.32
N ALA A 16 -9.31 4.46 -16.44
CA ALA A 16 -8.83 4.59 -15.07
C ALA A 16 -7.29 4.66 -14.99
N ARG A 17 -6.60 4.22 -16.04
CA ARG A 17 -5.13 4.17 -16.15
C ARG A 17 -4.58 5.39 -16.91
N ALA A 18 -5.35 5.94 -17.86
CA ALA A 18 -4.97 7.07 -18.71
C ALA A 18 -5.58 8.38 -18.19
N VAL A 19 -5.32 8.70 -16.92
CA VAL A 19 -5.67 10.01 -16.37
C VAL A 19 -4.55 10.97 -16.78
N PRO A 20 -4.81 12.11 -17.44
CA PRO A 20 -3.74 12.94 -18.03
C PRO A 20 -2.65 13.38 -17.05
N TRP A 21 -2.99 13.59 -15.77
CA TRP A 21 -2.06 13.94 -14.70
C TRP A 21 -1.35 12.75 -14.05
N VAL A 22 -1.63 11.50 -14.47
CA VAL A 22 -0.90 10.33 -13.96
C VAL A 22 0.58 10.37 -14.37
N HIS A 23 0.87 11.03 -15.49
CA HIS A 23 2.24 11.27 -15.96
C HIS A 23 3.00 12.28 -15.09
N ASP A 24 2.28 13.11 -14.32
CA ASP A 24 2.88 14.07 -13.40
C ASP A 24 3.15 13.45 -12.01
N VAL A 25 2.62 12.25 -11.73
CA VAL A 25 2.97 11.52 -10.51
C VAL A 25 4.40 11.01 -10.66
N PRO A 26 5.32 11.38 -9.74
CA PRO A 26 6.71 10.93 -9.83
C PRO A 26 6.80 9.41 -9.86
N ASP A 27 7.67 8.86 -10.73
CA ASP A 27 7.88 7.42 -10.80
C ASP A 27 8.53 6.92 -9.48
N PRO A 28 7.89 5.99 -8.74
CA PRO A 28 8.46 5.39 -7.54
C PRO A 28 9.74 4.58 -7.80
N ASP A 29 10.08 4.28 -9.04
CA ASP A 29 11.33 3.62 -9.41
C ASP A 29 12.22 4.56 -10.26
N SER A 30 11.99 5.88 -10.20
CA SER A 30 12.85 6.90 -10.82
C SER A 30 14.27 6.90 -10.22
N ALA A 31 15.21 7.49 -10.97
CA ALA A 31 16.59 7.69 -10.53
C ALA A 31 16.74 8.66 -9.34
N VAL A 32 15.66 9.34 -8.92
CA VAL A 32 15.69 10.24 -7.77
C VAL A 32 15.90 9.41 -6.49
N PRO A 33 16.89 9.75 -5.65
CA PRO A 33 17.14 9.03 -4.40
C PRO A 33 15.89 8.93 -3.52
N ALA A 34 15.65 7.76 -2.91
CA ALA A 34 14.48 7.53 -2.06
C ALA A 34 14.35 8.57 -0.92
N ARG A 35 15.48 8.94 -0.30
CA ARG A 35 15.53 10.00 0.73
C ARG A 35 14.98 11.34 0.25
N GLU A 36 15.21 11.69 -1.01
CA GLU A 36 14.79 12.96 -1.60
C GLU A 36 13.29 12.92 -1.87
N ARG A 37 12.79 11.83 -2.47
CA ARG A 37 11.35 11.62 -2.67
C ARG A 37 10.55 11.63 -1.37
N VAL A 38 11.07 10.97 -0.32
CA VAL A 38 10.43 10.99 1.01
C VAL A 38 10.48 12.38 1.63
N SER A 39 11.56 13.14 1.43
CA SER A 39 11.68 14.52 1.89
C SER A 39 10.68 15.44 1.17
N GLU A 40 10.55 15.33 -0.15
CA GLU A 40 9.57 16.07 -0.95
C GLU A 40 8.14 15.76 -0.53
N PHE A 41 7.81 14.47 -0.36
CA PHE A 41 6.51 14.06 0.15
C PHE A 41 6.25 14.65 1.54
N ARG A 42 7.23 14.63 2.45
CA ARG A 42 7.08 15.22 3.79
C ARG A 42 6.83 16.74 3.74
N ALA A 43 7.42 17.43 2.77
CA ALA A 43 7.25 18.88 2.59
C ALA A 43 5.88 19.23 2.00
N ALA A 44 5.34 18.40 1.10
CA ALA A 44 4.09 18.66 0.39
C ALA A 44 2.85 18.08 1.10
N ALA A 45 3.00 16.97 1.83
CA ALA A 45 1.89 16.26 2.44
C ALA A 45 1.44 16.92 3.75
N SER A 46 0.17 16.72 4.07
CA SER A 46 -0.34 17.04 5.39
C SER A 46 0.38 16.23 6.48
N PRO A 47 0.55 16.78 7.70
CA PRO A 47 1.18 16.04 8.80
C PRO A 47 0.50 14.70 9.11
N THR A 48 -0.82 14.63 8.94
CA THR A 48 -1.62 13.42 9.14
C THR A 48 -1.33 12.37 8.06
N ALA A 49 -1.21 12.77 6.79
CA ALA A 49 -0.84 11.86 5.70
C ALA A 49 0.58 11.31 5.89
N PHE A 50 1.52 12.15 6.31
CA PHE A 50 2.89 11.70 6.60
C PHE A 50 2.94 10.72 7.78
N ALA A 51 2.18 11.00 8.86
CA ALA A 51 2.05 10.08 9.99
C ALA A 51 1.40 8.74 9.59
N LEU A 52 0.41 8.76 8.68
CA LEU A 52 -0.20 7.56 8.14
C LEU A 52 0.79 6.77 7.26
N ALA A 53 1.56 7.45 6.39
CA ALA A 53 2.53 6.83 5.50
C ALA A 53 3.64 6.09 6.26
N THR A 54 4.20 6.71 7.31
CA THR A 54 5.24 6.08 8.15
C THR A 54 4.72 4.83 8.89
N ARG A 55 3.43 4.78 9.23
CA ARG A 55 2.79 3.57 9.77
C ARG A 55 2.59 2.52 8.69
N LEU A 56 2.04 2.90 7.54
CA LEU A 56 1.80 2.00 6.40
C LEU A 56 3.10 1.37 5.87
N ALA A 57 4.24 2.06 5.98
CA ALA A 57 5.55 1.52 5.62
C ALA A 57 5.90 0.22 6.38
N ALA A 58 5.40 0.05 7.61
CA ALA A 58 5.62 -1.13 8.44
C ALA A 58 4.70 -2.32 8.11
N ALA A 59 3.85 -2.22 7.09
CA ALA A 59 2.82 -3.20 6.80
C ALA A 59 2.73 -3.55 5.29
N PRO A 60 2.13 -4.70 4.94
CA PRO A 60 1.76 -4.97 3.56
C PRO A 60 0.57 -4.08 3.16
N LEU A 61 0.66 -3.37 2.03
CA LEU A 61 -0.39 -2.47 1.56
C LEU A 61 -1.52 -3.24 0.86
N THR A 62 -2.18 -4.10 1.62
CA THR A 62 -3.46 -4.70 1.24
C THR A 62 -4.58 -3.71 1.58
N LEU A 63 -5.68 -3.73 0.85
CA LEU A 63 -6.82 -2.84 1.13
C LEU A 63 -7.30 -2.92 2.60
N PRO A 64 -7.45 -4.11 3.21
CA PRO A 64 -7.87 -4.21 4.62
C PRO A 64 -6.90 -3.54 5.59
N VAL A 65 -5.59 -3.73 5.37
CA VAL A 65 -4.55 -3.12 6.22
C VAL A 65 -4.57 -1.61 6.07
N MET A 66 -4.68 -1.10 4.84
CA MET A 66 -4.74 0.33 4.57
C MET A 66 -5.97 0.96 5.23
N THR A 67 -7.14 0.34 5.13
CA THR A 67 -8.36 0.80 5.80
C THR A 67 -8.21 0.81 7.32
N ALA A 68 -7.71 -0.29 7.90
CA ALA A 68 -7.57 -0.41 9.36
C ALA A 68 -6.57 0.60 9.94
N LEU A 69 -5.41 0.78 9.29
CA LEU A 69 -4.40 1.74 9.73
C LEU A 69 -4.81 3.19 9.50
N THR A 70 -5.61 3.47 8.46
CA THR A 70 -6.21 4.80 8.28
C THR A 70 -7.16 5.11 9.43
N ALA A 71 -8.02 4.16 9.81
CA ALA A 71 -8.97 4.35 10.93
C ALA A 71 -8.27 4.47 12.31
N SER A 72 -7.07 3.91 12.47
CA SER A 72 -6.31 3.96 13.75
C SER A 72 -5.47 5.23 13.93
N VAL A 73 -5.31 6.06 12.89
CA VAL A 73 -4.64 7.36 12.98
C VAL A 73 -5.69 8.43 13.27
N PRO A 74 -5.62 9.14 14.42
CA PRO A 74 -6.57 10.21 14.72
C PRO A 74 -6.58 11.28 13.62
N GLY A 75 -7.77 11.62 13.13
CA GLY A 75 -7.95 12.62 12.08
C GLY A 75 -7.61 12.14 10.66
N ALA A 76 -7.08 10.92 10.48
CA ALA A 76 -6.84 10.38 9.16
C ALA A 76 -8.15 9.92 8.49
N GLY A 77 -8.10 9.86 7.16
CA GLY A 77 -9.26 9.52 6.33
C GLY A 77 -8.83 9.32 4.88
N PRO A 78 -9.78 9.10 3.95
CA PRO A 78 -9.47 8.80 2.56
C PRO A 78 -8.59 9.84 1.88
N ALA A 79 -8.75 11.13 2.19
CA ALA A 79 -7.92 12.20 1.64
C ALA A 79 -6.43 12.01 1.95
N HIS A 80 -6.10 11.68 3.21
CA HIS A 80 -4.74 11.45 3.66
C HIS A 80 -4.10 10.20 3.03
N LEU A 81 -4.92 9.17 2.78
CA LEU A 81 -4.46 8.00 2.05
C LEU A 81 -4.17 8.34 0.58
N THR A 82 -5.03 9.14 -0.05
CA THR A 82 -4.83 9.62 -1.42
C THR A 82 -3.53 10.42 -1.55
N GLU A 83 -3.18 11.26 -0.58
CA GLU A 83 -1.90 11.98 -0.59
C GLU A 83 -0.70 11.01 -0.71
N LEU A 84 -0.70 9.90 0.04
CA LEU A 84 0.33 8.86 -0.12
C LEU A 84 0.25 8.20 -1.50
N LEU A 85 -0.94 7.84 -1.98
CA LEU A 85 -1.09 7.16 -3.27
C LEU A 85 -0.67 8.03 -4.46
N MET A 86 -0.76 9.36 -4.32
CA MET A 86 -0.37 10.34 -5.33
C MET A 86 1.06 10.89 -5.13
N SER A 87 1.77 10.44 -4.09
CA SER A 87 3.10 10.96 -3.73
C SER A 87 4.24 10.50 -4.66
N GLY A 88 4.00 9.50 -5.50
CA GLY A 88 5.08 8.81 -6.22
C GLY A 88 5.96 7.93 -5.33
N LEU A 89 5.58 7.67 -4.07
CA LEU A 89 6.31 6.72 -3.20
C LEU A 89 5.87 5.26 -3.37
N VAL A 90 4.66 5.05 -3.90
CA VAL A 90 4.05 3.74 -4.11
C VAL A 90 3.55 3.59 -5.55
N ARG A 91 3.52 2.35 -6.02
CA ARG A 91 2.88 1.95 -7.29
C ARG A 91 1.82 0.90 -7.04
N PRO A 92 0.83 0.76 -7.95
CA PRO A 92 -0.03 -0.42 -7.97
C PRO A 92 0.80 -1.70 -8.05
N ALA A 93 0.41 -2.73 -7.30
CA ALA A 93 1.04 -4.04 -7.37
C ALA A 93 0.96 -4.61 -8.79
N SER A 94 2.10 -5.07 -9.30
CA SER A 94 2.24 -5.52 -10.68
C SER A 94 2.71 -6.97 -10.80
N GLY A 95 3.30 -7.54 -9.74
CA GLY A 95 3.81 -8.90 -9.72
C GLY A 95 2.78 -9.96 -9.27
N ASP A 96 2.92 -11.18 -9.78
CA ASP A 96 1.99 -12.28 -9.46
C ASP A 96 2.03 -12.69 -7.98
N ALA A 97 3.21 -12.65 -7.35
CA ALA A 97 3.36 -12.90 -5.92
C ALA A 97 2.63 -11.84 -5.07
N GLU A 98 2.67 -10.57 -5.49
CA GLU A 98 1.97 -9.47 -4.81
C GLU A 98 0.45 -9.67 -4.90
N ARG A 99 -0.06 -10.02 -6.09
CA ARG A 99 -1.48 -10.33 -6.30
C ARG A 99 -1.93 -11.53 -5.48
N ALA A 100 -1.15 -12.61 -5.45
CA ALA A 100 -1.45 -13.80 -4.66
C ALA A 100 -1.51 -13.49 -3.16
N ALA A 101 -0.71 -12.53 -2.68
CA ALA A 101 -0.72 -12.05 -1.31
C ALA A 101 -1.80 -10.97 -1.03
N GLY A 102 -2.60 -10.59 -2.04
CA GLY A 102 -3.63 -9.55 -1.92
C GLY A 102 -3.07 -8.14 -1.72
N VAL A 103 -1.79 -7.92 -2.06
CA VAL A 103 -1.14 -6.60 -2.01
C VAL A 103 -1.68 -5.75 -3.15
N ALA A 104 -2.19 -4.56 -2.81
CA ALA A 104 -2.75 -3.63 -3.79
C ALA A 104 -1.70 -2.61 -4.26
N PHE A 105 -0.78 -2.23 -3.37
CA PHE A 105 0.28 -1.27 -3.65
C PHE A 105 1.63 -1.74 -3.12
N THR A 106 2.71 -1.33 -3.77
CA THR A 106 4.07 -1.62 -3.35
C THR A 106 4.87 -0.32 -3.33
N PHE A 107 5.72 -0.16 -2.31
CA PHE A 107 6.66 0.96 -2.26
C PHE A 107 7.70 0.82 -3.37
N GLY A 108 8.07 1.96 -3.95
CA GLY A 108 9.26 2.07 -4.79
C GLY A 108 10.54 1.67 -4.05
N ALA A 109 11.61 1.45 -4.81
CA ALA A 109 12.91 1.08 -4.24
C ALA A 109 13.31 2.01 -3.08
N ASP A 110 13.64 1.40 -1.94
CA ASP A 110 14.09 2.00 -0.68
C ASP A 110 13.14 3.01 0.02
N ASN A 111 12.03 3.42 -0.60
CA ASN A 111 11.07 4.36 -0.02
C ASN A 111 10.49 3.88 1.32
N ARG A 112 10.25 2.57 1.43
CA ARG A 112 9.76 1.95 2.67
C ARG A 112 10.78 2.17 3.80
N GLN A 113 12.06 1.94 3.53
CA GLN A 113 13.15 2.02 4.50
C GLN A 113 13.35 3.46 4.97
N GLU A 114 13.30 4.42 4.05
CA GLU A 114 13.39 5.85 4.37
C GLU A 114 12.21 6.31 5.24
N LEU A 115 10.97 5.91 4.92
CA LEU A 115 9.81 6.20 5.78
C LEU A 115 9.92 5.54 7.16
N LEU A 116 10.44 4.32 7.24
CA LEU A 116 10.64 3.61 8.51
C LEU A 116 11.73 4.27 9.36
N ALA A 117 12.79 4.80 8.76
CA ALA A 117 13.84 5.53 9.46
C ALA A 117 13.31 6.80 10.14
N LEU A 118 12.24 7.39 9.61
CA LEU A 118 11.56 8.56 10.15
C LEU A 118 10.44 8.20 11.15
N SER A 119 10.13 6.91 11.32
CA SER A 119 9.11 6.42 12.26
C SER A 119 9.69 6.22 13.65
N ARG A 120 8.89 6.50 14.69
CA ARG A 120 9.29 6.15 16.06
C ARG A 120 9.17 4.64 16.23
N ARG A 121 10.20 4.00 16.80
CA ARG A 121 10.25 2.54 17.01
C ARG A 121 8.99 1.96 17.68
N ARG A 122 8.42 2.68 18.65
CA ARG A 122 7.17 2.29 19.34
C ARG A 122 5.96 2.22 18.39
N ASP A 123 5.90 3.12 17.41
CA ASP A 123 4.79 3.22 16.46
C ASP A 123 4.89 2.08 15.45
N THR A 124 6.11 1.76 14.99
CA THR A 124 6.38 0.58 14.14
C THR A 124 5.95 -0.73 14.82
N VAL A 125 6.33 -0.94 16.08
CA VAL A 125 5.96 -2.16 16.84
C VAL A 125 4.45 -2.27 17.00
N ARG A 126 3.77 -1.16 17.30
CA ARG A 126 2.30 -1.14 17.43
C ARG A 126 1.63 -1.52 16.11
N VAL A 127 2.09 -0.97 14.99
CA VAL A 127 1.56 -1.33 13.67
C VAL A 127 1.73 -2.82 13.38
N LEU A 128 2.90 -3.39 13.65
CA LEU A 128 3.14 -4.82 13.44
C LEU A 128 2.19 -5.69 14.28
N HIS A 129 1.92 -5.30 15.52
CA HIS A 129 0.95 -5.96 16.37
C HIS A 129 -0.48 -5.87 15.80
N ASP A 130 -0.92 -4.66 15.45
CA ASP A 130 -2.28 -4.42 14.94
C ASP A 130 -2.52 -5.15 13.61
N VAL A 131 -1.54 -5.16 12.72
CA VAL A 131 -1.58 -5.89 11.45
C VAL A 131 -1.62 -7.40 11.68
N ARG A 132 -0.79 -7.93 12.59
CA ARG A 132 -0.81 -9.36 12.93
C ARG A 132 -2.17 -9.78 13.47
N ALA A 133 -2.75 -8.98 14.36
CA ALA A 133 -4.09 -9.21 14.86
C ALA A 133 -5.11 -9.23 13.71
N LEU A 134 -5.11 -8.20 12.84
CA LEU A 134 -6.01 -8.12 11.70
C LEU A 134 -5.91 -9.35 10.77
N LEU A 135 -4.69 -9.77 10.43
CA LEU A 135 -4.46 -10.90 9.55
C LEU A 135 -4.87 -12.23 10.20
N ALA A 136 -4.65 -12.39 11.51
CA ALA A 136 -5.07 -13.58 12.24
C ALA A 136 -6.60 -13.76 12.25
N HIS A 137 -7.37 -12.67 12.34
CA HIS A 137 -8.84 -12.71 12.28
C HIS A 137 -9.38 -13.06 10.90
N ARG A 138 -8.55 -12.99 9.86
CA ARG A 138 -8.95 -13.16 8.45
C ARG A 138 -8.43 -14.45 7.83
N ALA A 139 -7.50 -15.14 8.49
CA ALA A 139 -7.04 -16.43 8.05
C ALA A 139 -8.19 -17.45 8.14
N PRO A 140 -8.56 -18.15 7.04
CA PRO A 140 -9.50 -19.25 7.15
C PRO A 140 -8.91 -20.31 8.10
N SER A 141 -9.75 -20.92 8.96
CA SER A 141 -9.36 -22.09 9.75
C SER A 141 -8.74 -23.13 8.82
N ARG A 142 -7.41 -23.26 8.85
CA ARG A 142 -6.70 -24.28 8.08
C ARG A 142 -7.24 -25.64 8.53
N PRO A 143 -7.88 -26.45 7.67
CA PRO A 143 -8.24 -27.80 8.08
C PRO A 143 -6.94 -28.51 8.44
N ALA A 144 -6.91 -29.09 9.64
CA ALA A 144 -5.79 -29.89 10.10
C ALA A 144 -5.54 -30.98 9.06
N ILE A 145 -4.37 -30.95 8.40
CA ILE A 145 -3.93 -32.02 7.51
C ILE A 145 -3.76 -33.25 8.41
N ARG A 146 -4.80 -34.08 8.47
CA ARG A 146 -4.77 -35.38 9.12
C ARG A 146 -3.84 -36.25 8.29
N SER A 147 -2.62 -36.46 8.78
CA SER A 147 -1.65 -37.37 8.19
C SER A 147 -2.27 -38.77 8.10
N ARG A 148 -2.62 -39.19 6.88
CA ARG A 148 -2.94 -40.59 6.60
C ARG A 148 -1.63 -41.38 6.72
N ARG A 149 -1.50 -42.16 7.80
CA ARG A 149 -0.49 -43.21 7.92
C ARG A 149 -0.65 -44.18 6.72
N PRO A 150 0.45 -44.58 6.06
CA PRO A 150 0.38 -45.62 5.04
C PRO A 150 0.07 -46.96 5.72
N VAL A 151 -1.00 -47.62 5.25
CA VAL A 151 -1.28 -49.03 5.58
C VAL A 151 -0.27 -49.86 4.79
N SER A 152 0.66 -50.52 5.49
CA SER A 152 1.49 -51.56 4.89
C SER A 152 0.62 -52.77 4.59
N ARG A 153 0.41 -53.09 3.31
CA ARG A 153 -0.09 -54.41 2.92
C ARG A 153 1.09 -55.38 2.93
N ARG A 154 0.96 -56.43 3.72
CA ARG A 154 1.67 -57.69 3.53
C ARG A 154 0.90 -58.54 2.53
#